data_AF-A0A7H0FZY5-F1
#
_entry.id   AF-A0A7H0FZY5-F1
#
_cell.length_a   1.000
_cell.length_b   1.000
_cell.length_c   1.000
_cell.angle_alpha   90.00
_cell.angle_beta   90.00
_cell.angle_gamma   90.00
#
_symmetry.space_group_name_H-M   'P 1'
#
loop_
_entity.id
_entity.type
_entity.pdbx_description
1 polymer ?
#
loop_
_entity_poly.entity_id
_entity_poly.type
_entity_poly.pdbx_seq_one_letter_code
_entity_poly.pdbx_strand_id
1 'polypeptide(L)'
;MYQFNEQFAAASRQFADTAAQINKIALENVEAVFGLQLNALQDRANATFAFFGEAAQARDLGAYKALFPKGVQVARENIERTVAVGQDVYGRTLKANEAIGQITKAQLETVAAKTQATVEEAADKVVKAAKAK
;
A
#
# COMPACT_ATOMS: atom_id res chain seq x y z
N MET A 1 -9.15 -7.22 -41.15
CA MET A 1 -9.19 -6.03 -40.26
C MET A 1 -9.86 -6.27 -38.91
N TYR A 2 -10.78 -7.23 -38.74
CA TYR A 2 -11.46 -7.46 -37.44
C TYR A 2 -10.55 -7.96 -36.30
N GLN A 3 -9.65 -8.93 -36.54
CA GLN A 3 -8.79 -9.50 -35.49
C GLN A 3 -7.81 -8.51 -34.86
N PHE A 4 -7.24 -7.59 -35.64
CA PHE A 4 -6.29 -6.60 -35.12
C PHE A 4 -6.99 -5.60 -34.19
N ASN A 5 -8.25 -5.27 -34.50
CA ASN A 5 -9.07 -4.36 -33.71
C ASN A 5 -9.47 -5.00 -32.37
N GLU A 6 -9.77 -6.31 -32.35
CA GLU A 6 -10.05 -7.05 -31.12
C GLU A 6 -8.83 -7.20 -30.22
N GLN A 7 -7.65 -7.50 -30.78
CA GLN A 7 -6.41 -7.61 -30.01
C GLN A 7 -6.02 -6.26 -29.37
N PHE A 8 -6.16 -5.17 -30.12
CA PHE A 8 -5.92 -3.82 -29.60
C PHE A 8 -6.94 -3.43 -28.51
N ALA A 9 -8.23 -3.72 -28.73
CA ALA A 9 -9.27 -3.46 -27.73
C ALA A 9 -9.06 -4.29 -26.45
N ALA A 10 -8.66 -5.56 -26.58
CA ALA A 10 -8.36 -6.43 -25.45
C ALA A 10 -7.11 -5.96 -24.68
N ALA A 11 -6.04 -5.57 -25.38
CA ALA A 11 -4.85 -5.00 -24.76
C ALA A 11 -5.16 -3.69 -24.02
N SER A 12 -5.99 -2.82 -24.63
CA SER A 12 -6.42 -1.57 -24.00
C SER A 12 -7.25 -1.80 -22.74
N ARG A 13 -8.15 -2.80 -22.73
CA ARG A 13 -8.87 -3.21 -21.52
C ARG A 13 -7.93 -3.74 -20.44
N GLN A 14 -7.05 -4.67 -20.79
CA GLN A 14 -6.07 -5.25 -19.86
C GLN A 14 -5.18 -4.16 -19.22
N PHE A 15 -4.79 -3.15 -20.01
CA PHE A 15 -4.07 -1.99 -19.50
C PHE A 15 -4.93 -1.14 -18.56
N ALA A 16 -6.18 -0.82 -18.94
CA ALA A 16 -7.09 -0.05 -18.11
C ALA A 16 -7.40 -0.75 -16.77
N ASP A 17 -7.63 -2.07 -16.78
CA ASP A 17 -7.87 -2.88 -15.59
C ASP A 17 -6.64 -2.88 -14.66
N THR A 18 -5.43 -2.98 -15.24
CA THR A 18 -4.17 -2.92 -14.50
C THR A 18 -3.95 -1.55 -13.87
N ALA A 19 -4.19 -0.47 -14.63
CA ALA A 19 -4.07 0.89 -14.12
C ALA A 19 -5.08 1.14 -13.01
N ALA A 20 -6.32 0.65 -13.15
CA ALA A 20 -7.34 0.72 -12.10
C ALA A 20 -6.91 -0.03 -10.84
N GLN A 21 -6.32 -1.22 -10.97
CA GLN A 21 -5.85 -2.02 -9.84
C GLN A 21 -4.67 -1.35 -9.11
N ILE A 22 -3.72 -0.78 -9.84
CA ILE A 22 -2.60 -0.01 -9.26
C ILE A 22 -3.14 1.24 -8.53
N ASN A 23 -4.04 1.99 -9.16
CA ASN A 23 -4.66 3.16 -8.54
C ASN A 23 -5.42 2.80 -7.26
N LYS A 24 -6.13 1.66 -7.26
CA LYS A 24 -6.81 1.15 -6.07
C LYS A 24 -5.83 0.85 -4.93
N ILE A 25 -4.73 0.13 -5.20
CA ILE A 25 -3.71 -0.17 -4.18
C ILE A 25 -3.08 1.12 -3.63
N ALA A 26 -2.82 2.09 -4.49
CA ALA A 26 -2.29 3.39 -4.07
C ALA A 26 -3.28 4.13 -3.15
N LEU A 27 -4.57 4.18 -3.51
CA LEU A 27 -5.61 4.80 -2.69
C LEU A 27 -5.81 4.09 -1.35
N GLU A 28 -5.85 2.74 -1.35
CA GLU A 28 -5.94 1.94 -0.13
C GLU A 28 -4.73 2.15 0.79
N ASN A 29 -3.52 2.29 0.24
CA ASN A 29 -2.33 2.62 1.01
C ASN A 29 -2.45 4.01 1.65
N VAL A 30 -2.87 5.02 0.87
CA VAL A 30 -3.06 6.39 1.35
C VAL A 30 -4.10 6.42 2.46
N GLU A 31 -5.26 5.79 2.27
CA GLU A 31 -6.31 5.69 3.29
C GLU A 31 -5.80 5.03 4.58
N ALA A 32 -5.06 3.93 4.46
CA ALA A 32 -4.50 3.25 5.62
C ALA A 32 -3.47 4.13 6.38
N VAL A 33 -2.61 4.85 5.66
CA VAL A 33 -1.63 5.77 6.26
C VAL A 33 -2.35 6.93 6.97
N PHE A 34 -3.37 7.52 6.33
CA PHE A 34 -4.18 8.55 6.96
C PHE A 34 -4.91 8.04 8.21
N GLY A 35 -5.49 6.84 8.16
CA GLY A 35 -6.13 6.21 9.31
C GLY A 35 -5.16 6.00 10.48
N LEU A 36 -3.93 5.56 10.21
CA LEU A 36 -2.89 5.42 11.24
C LEU A 36 -2.52 6.77 11.88
N GLN A 37 -2.40 7.84 11.09
CA GLN A 37 -2.12 9.17 11.61
C GLN A 37 -3.28 9.75 12.44
N LEU A 38 -4.52 9.54 12.02
CA LEU A 38 -5.70 9.98 12.76
C LEU A 38 -5.84 9.24 14.10
N ASN A 39 -5.67 7.92 14.11
CA ASN A 39 -5.68 7.14 15.35
C ASN A 39 -4.58 7.60 16.30
N ALA A 40 -3.36 7.79 15.78
CA ALA A 40 -2.25 8.32 16.58
C ALA A 40 -2.56 9.70 17.18
N LEU A 41 -3.21 10.58 16.42
CA LEU A 41 -3.64 11.89 16.91
C LEU A 41 -4.70 11.77 18.01
N GLN A 42 -5.73 10.93 17.81
CA GLN A 42 -6.80 10.71 18.78
C GLN A 42 -6.26 10.18 20.11
N ASP A 43 -5.36 9.20 20.06
CA ASP A 43 -4.78 8.59 21.25
C ASP A 43 -3.84 9.55 21.99
N ARG A 44 -2.99 10.29 21.26
CA ARG A 44 -2.12 11.33 21.84
C ARG A 44 -2.93 12.45 22.47
N ALA A 45 -3.99 12.89 21.80
CA ALA A 45 -4.88 13.93 22.31
C ALA A 45 -5.51 13.49 23.64
N ASN A 46 -6.09 12.28 23.71
CA ASN A 46 -6.68 11.76 24.94
C ASN A 46 -5.68 11.73 26.11
N ALA A 47 -4.49 11.16 25.92
CA ALA A 47 -3.48 11.05 26.98
C ALA A 47 -2.94 12.44 27.41
N THR A 48 -2.73 13.32 26.45
CA THR A 48 -2.22 14.68 26.70
C THR A 48 -3.27 15.55 27.39
N PHE A 49 -4.54 15.49 26.96
CA PHE A 49 -5.63 16.20 27.62
C PHE A 49 -5.89 15.67 29.03
N ALA A 50 -5.79 14.36 29.26
CA ALA A 50 -5.88 13.79 30.60
C ALA A 50 -4.76 14.33 31.52
N PHE A 51 -3.51 14.36 31.05
CA PHE A 51 -2.39 14.94 31.80
C PHE A 51 -2.59 16.43 32.10
N PHE A 52 -2.99 17.24 31.12
CA PHE A 52 -3.24 18.67 31.34
C PHE A 52 -4.46 18.92 32.24
N GLY A 53 -5.49 18.08 32.15
CA GLY A 53 -6.64 18.12 33.04
C GLY A 53 -6.26 17.88 34.49
N GLU A 54 -5.43 16.88 34.76
CA GLU A 54 -4.89 16.64 36.10
C GLU A 54 -3.92 17.75 36.54
N ALA A 55 -3.09 18.27 35.64
CA ALA A 55 -2.17 19.36 35.93
C ALA A 55 -2.89 20.66 36.31
N ALA A 56 -4.00 20.98 35.65
CA ALA A 56 -4.83 22.14 35.98
C ALA A 56 -5.49 22.04 37.37
N GLN A 57 -5.60 20.83 37.92
CA GLN A 57 -6.17 20.58 39.24
C GLN A 57 -5.11 20.55 40.36
N ALA A 58 -3.82 20.51 40.01
CA ALA A 58 -2.74 20.49 41.00
C ALA A 58 -2.58 21.84 41.71
N ARG A 59 -2.76 21.83 43.03
CA ARG A 59 -2.69 23.04 43.87
C ARG A 59 -1.56 23.02 44.90
N ASP A 60 -0.84 21.91 45.04
CA ASP A 60 0.22 21.74 46.02
C ASP A 60 1.42 20.94 45.47
N LEU A 61 2.56 21.03 46.17
CA LEU A 61 3.81 20.36 45.78
C LEU A 61 3.69 18.83 45.72
N GLY A 62 2.80 18.22 46.50
CA GLY A 62 2.52 16.79 46.45
C GLY A 62 1.83 16.39 45.14
N ALA A 63 0.86 17.18 44.69
CA ALA A 63 0.19 16.99 43.41
C ALA A 63 1.16 17.12 42.22
N TYR A 64 2.07 18.11 42.24
CA TYR A 64 3.11 18.23 41.21
C TYR A 64 4.10 17.05 41.20
N LYS A 65 4.47 16.54 42.37
CA LYS A 65 5.34 15.37 42.48
C LYS A 65 4.68 14.09 41.93
N ALA A 66 3.36 13.98 42.04
CA ALA A 66 2.57 12.90 41.43
C ALA A 66 2.41 13.03 39.91
N LEU A 67 2.46 14.26 39.37
CA LEU A 67 2.37 14.52 37.93
C LEU A 67 3.67 14.21 37.18
N PHE A 68 4.83 14.39 37.82
CA PHE A 68 6.12 14.13 37.18
C PHE A 68 6.24 12.73 36.55
N PRO A 69 5.98 11.61 37.27
CA PRO A 69 6.03 10.28 36.66
C PRO A 69 4.99 10.11 35.55
N LYS A 70 3.81 10.71 35.67
CA LYS A 70 2.77 10.68 34.62
C LYS A 70 3.22 11.43 33.35
N GLY A 71 3.88 12.58 33.49
CA GLY A 71 4.44 13.32 32.35
C GLY A 71 5.52 12.53 31.62
N VAL A 72 6.40 11.85 32.38
CA VAL A 72 7.40 10.93 31.81
C VAL A 72 6.74 9.76 31.08
N GLN A 73 5.67 9.20 31.65
CA GLN A 73 4.90 8.13 31.04
C GLN A 73 4.24 8.59 29.72
N VAL A 74 3.55 9.74 29.72
CA VAL A 74 2.94 10.31 28.51
C VAL A 74 4.00 10.58 27.43
N ALA A 75 5.16 11.11 27.81
CA ALA A 75 6.26 11.34 26.88
C ALA A 75 6.78 10.02 26.27
N ARG A 76 6.97 8.98 27.10
CA ARG A 76 7.39 7.65 26.65
C ARG A 76 6.37 7.04 25.69
N GLU A 77 5.10 7.01 26.09
CA GLU A 77 4.00 6.45 25.29
C GLU A 77 3.89 7.18 23.94
N ASN A 78 4.07 8.51 23.92
CA ASN A 78 4.09 9.29 22.68
C ASN A 78 5.25 8.90 21.76
N ILE A 79 6.45 8.66 22.31
CA ILE A 79 7.62 8.22 21.52
C ILE A 79 7.41 6.81 20.97
N GLU A 80 7.04 5.85 21.82
CA GLU A 80 6.78 4.46 21.43
C GLU A 80 5.73 4.39 20.32
N ARG A 81 4.63 5.16 20.47
CA ARG A 81 3.57 5.22 19.46
C ARG A 81 4.00 5.89 18.17
N THR A 82 4.89 6.88 18.24
CA THR A 82 5.47 7.51 17.04
C THR A 82 6.32 6.54 16.25
N VAL A 83 7.16 5.76 16.94
CA VAL A 83 7.98 4.72 16.30
C VAL A 83 7.10 3.63 15.69
N ALA A 84 6.09 3.15 16.43
CA ALA A 84 5.16 2.13 15.94
C ALA A 84 4.40 2.59 14.69
N VAL A 85 3.84 3.80 14.70
CA VAL A 85 3.15 4.37 13.53
C VAL A 85 4.11 4.52 12.34
N GLY A 86 5.35 4.93 12.60
CA GLY A 86 6.39 5.00 11.55
C GLY A 86 6.67 3.63 10.92
N GLN A 87 6.79 2.59 11.75
CA GLN A 87 6.97 1.21 11.28
C GLN A 87 5.75 0.71 10.49
N ASP A 88 4.54 1.00 10.94
CA ASP A 88 3.31 0.60 10.25
C ASP A 88 3.13 1.30 8.90
N VAL A 89 3.39 2.61 8.83
CA VAL A 89 3.38 3.37 7.57
C VAL A 89 4.41 2.80 6.62
N TYR A 90 5.66 2.62 7.08
CA TYR A 90 6.74 2.07 6.26
C TYR A 90 6.41 0.66 5.74
N GLY A 91 6.00 -0.25 6.62
CA GLY A 91 5.65 -1.62 6.26
C GLY A 91 4.46 -1.70 5.30
N ARG A 92 3.45 -0.84 5.45
CA ARG A 92 2.32 -0.76 4.52
C ARG A 92 2.72 -0.22 3.17
N THR A 93 3.53 0.83 3.12
CA THR A 93 4.05 1.38 1.85
C THR A 93 4.93 0.38 1.12
N LEU A 94 5.78 -0.36 1.83
CA LEU A 94 6.54 -1.47 1.24
C LEU A 94 5.62 -2.52 0.62
N LYS A 95 4.61 -3.00 1.36
CA LYS A 95 3.64 -3.98 0.84
C LYS A 95 2.86 -3.47 -0.37
N ALA A 96 2.49 -2.20 -0.39
CA ALA A 96 1.82 -1.59 -1.54
C ALA A 96 2.73 -1.60 -2.78
N ASN A 97 4.01 -1.25 -2.61
CA ASN A 97 5.00 -1.30 -3.69
C ASN A 97 5.27 -2.74 -4.16
N GLU A 98 5.33 -3.70 -3.24
CA GLU A 98 5.44 -5.12 -3.60
C GLU A 98 4.24 -5.60 -4.40
N ALA A 99 3.02 -5.23 -4.00
CA ALA A 99 1.80 -5.59 -4.72
C ALA A 99 1.76 -4.98 -6.13
N ILE A 100 2.12 -3.70 -6.28
CA ILE A 100 2.26 -3.04 -7.59
C ILE A 100 3.32 -3.77 -8.45
N GLY A 101 4.47 -4.10 -7.86
CA GLY A 101 5.53 -4.85 -8.53
C GLY A 101 5.08 -6.24 -9.00
N GLN A 102 4.29 -6.95 -8.19
CA GLN A 102 3.70 -8.24 -8.57
C GLN A 102 2.75 -8.10 -9.76
N ILE A 103 1.93 -7.04 -9.80
CA ILE A 103 1.06 -6.74 -10.95
C ILE A 103 1.90 -6.49 -12.21
N THR A 104 2.97 -5.70 -12.11
CA THR A 104 3.89 -5.47 -13.25
C THR A 104 4.55 -6.76 -13.71
N LYS A 105 4.98 -7.62 -12.79
CA LYS A 105 5.57 -8.93 -13.11
C LYS A 105 4.57 -9.83 -13.84
N ALA A 106 3.34 -9.94 -13.34
CA ALA A 106 2.28 -10.74 -13.97
C ALA A 106 1.97 -10.25 -15.39
N GLN A 107 2.01 -8.95 -15.63
CA GLN A 107 1.85 -8.37 -16.98
C GLN A 107 2.99 -8.77 -17.92
N LEU A 108 4.24 -8.73 -17.45
CA LEU A 108 5.40 -9.16 -18.23
C LEU A 108 5.33 -10.66 -18.57
N GLU A 109 4.97 -11.49 -17.59
CA GLU A 109 4.78 -12.94 -17.79
C GLU A 109 3.67 -13.23 -18.81
N THR A 110 2.56 -12.48 -18.75
CA THR A 110 1.47 -12.61 -19.73
C THR A 110 1.91 -12.23 -21.15
N VAL A 111 2.71 -11.16 -21.29
CA VAL A 111 3.26 -10.76 -22.59
C VAL A 111 4.23 -11.81 -23.11
N ALA A 112 5.16 -12.29 -22.27
CA ALA A 112 6.12 -13.33 -22.64
C ALA A 112 5.42 -14.62 -23.10
N ALA A 113 4.38 -15.05 -22.38
CA ALA A 113 3.58 -16.22 -22.76
C ALA A 113 2.86 -16.02 -24.10
N LYS A 114 2.26 -14.84 -24.35
CA LYS A 114 1.63 -14.51 -25.64
C LYS A 114 2.64 -14.52 -26.79
N THR A 115 3.85 -14.00 -26.57
CA THR A 115 4.91 -14.01 -27.59
C THR A 115 5.37 -15.44 -27.90
N GLN A 116 5.58 -16.28 -26.88
CA GLN A 116 5.92 -17.69 -27.09
C GLN A 116 4.83 -18.43 -27.89
N ALA A 117 3.56 -18.27 -27.51
CA ALA A 117 2.45 -18.89 -28.23
C ALA A 117 2.36 -18.43 -29.69
N THR A 118 2.64 -17.16 -29.97
CA THR A 118 2.66 -16.63 -31.34
C THR A 118 3.80 -17.24 -32.17
N VAL A 119 4.97 -17.44 -31.57
CA VAL A 119 6.14 -18.07 -32.23
C VAL A 119 5.88 -19.55 -32.50
N GLU A 120 5.29 -20.29 -31.55
CA GLU A 120 4.88 -21.69 -31.76
C GLU A 120 3.85 -21.79 -32.88
N GLU A 121 2.82 -20.95 -32.87
CA GLU A 121 1.78 -20.96 -33.91
C GLU A 121 2.36 -20.65 -35.30
N ALA A 122 3.33 -19.73 -35.39
CA ALA A 122 4.03 -19.43 -36.62
C ALA A 122 4.91 -20.60 -37.09
N ALA A 123 5.66 -21.24 -36.18
CA ALA A 123 6.47 -22.41 -36.48
C ALA A 123 5.62 -23.58 -37.01
N ASP A 124 4.49 -23.86 -36.38
CA ASP A 124 3.54 -24.90 -36.81
C ASP A 124 2.97 -24.63 -38.20
N LYS A 125 2.65 -23.36 -38.51
CA LYS A 125 2.20 -22.96 -39.85
C LYS A 125 3.28 -23.17 -40.90
N VAL A 126 4.54 -22.85 -40.59
CA VAL A 126 5.68 -23.10 -41.49
C VAL A 126 5.89 -24.60 -41.71
N VAL A 127 5.82 -25.42 -40.66
CA VAL A 127 5.94 -26.88 -40.76
C VAL A 127 4.82 -27.49 -41.60
N LYS A 128 3.57 -27.05 -41.40
CA LYS A 128 2.43 -27.51 -42.21
C LYS A 128 2.56 -27.10 -43.67
N ALA A 129 3.00 -25.87 -43.95
CA ALA A 129 3.23 -25.40 -45.31
C ALA A 129 4.37 -26.17 -46.02
N ALA A 130 5.41 -26.55 -45.27
CA ALA A 130 6.51 -27.36 -45.80
C ALA A 130 6.10 -28.82 -46.09
N LYS A 131 5.14 -29.38 -45.36
CA LYS A 131 4.59 -30.73 -45.59
C LYS A 131 3.53 -30.80 -46.69
N ALA A 132 3.00 -29.66 -47.12
CA ALA A 132 2.00 -29.56 -48.19
C ALA A 132 2.61 -29.32 -49.58
N LYS A 133 3.95 -29.18 -49.67
CA LYS A 133 4.74 -29.24 -50.89
C LYS A 133 5.33 -30.63 -51.06
#